data_AF-A0A918WH48-F1
#
_entry.id   AF-A0A918WH48-F1
#
_cell.length_a   1.000
_cell.length_b   1.000
_cell.length_c   1.000
_cell.angle_alpha   90.00
_cell.angle_beta   90.00
_cell.angle_gamma   90.00
#
_symmetry.space_group_name_H-M   'P 1'
#
loop_
_entity.id
_entity.type
_entity.pdbx_description
1 polymer ?
#
loop_
_entity_poly.entity_id
_entity_poly.type
_entity_poly.pdbx_seq_one_letter_code
_entity_poly.pdbx_strand_id
1 'polypeptide(L)'
;MSIVDDILASYRRPRQVIARKLADGPREDRALATVMGACAMAFVAQWPSLSRAAALDPSVPLQARMGAALLASVFLLPLILYALSLISHGVARSVGGRGSAFASRMALFWAMLAIAPLMLLHGLTRGFLGDGLQAGVLGVLVLAVFLWMWLSMLMQAHRGA
;
A
#
# COMPACT_ATOMS: atom_id res chain seq x y z
N MET A 1 10.46 -16.79 4.82
CA MET A 1 9.36 -16.58 5.78
C MET A 1 8.07 -16.46 5.00
N SER A 2 6.92 -16.72 5.63
CA SER A 2 5.63 -16.52 4.96
C SER A 2 5.39 -15.03 4.71
N ILE A 3 4.53 -14.69 3.76
CA ILE A 3 4.18 -13.29 3.47
C ILE A 3 3.51 -12.63 4.68
N VAL A 4 2.74 -13.39 5.45
CA VAL A 4 2.02 -12.93 6.64
C VAL A 4 3.01 -12.58 7.75
N ASP A 5 4.02 -13.42 7.98
CA ASP A 5 5.06 -13.14 8.97
C ASP A 5 5.84 -11.87 8.63
N ASP A 6 6.15 -11.66 7.35
CA ASP A 6 6.81 -10.43 6.89
C ASP A 6 5.91 -9.19 7.05
N ILE A 7 4.59 -9.32 6.85
CA ILE A 7 3.62 -8.23 7.11
C ILE A 7 3.65 -7.88 8.59
N LEU A 8 3.50 -8.87 9.49
CA LEU A 8 3.52 -8.63 10.94
C LEU A 8 4.86 -8.07 11.42
N ALA A 9 5.97 -8.57 10.88
CA ALA A 9 7.30 -8.06 11.17
C ALA A 9 7.47 -6.60 10.72
N SER A 10 6.78 -6.17 9.66
CA SER A 10 6.84 -4.79 9.17
C SER A 10 6.30 -3.76 10.17
N TYR A 11 5.39 -4.15 11.06
CA TYR A 11 4.87 -3.28 12.13
C TYR A 11 5.87 -3.04 13.27
N ARG A 12 6.91 -3.86 13.39
CA ARG A 12 7.94 -3.71 14.43
C ARG A 12 9.29 -3.31 13.87
N ARG A 13 9.67 -3.88 12.73
CA ARG A 13 11.02 -3.78 12.15
C ARG A 13 10.98 -3.64 10.62
N PRO A 14 10.34 -2.58 10.08
CA PRO A 14 10.16 -2.40 8.64
C PRO A 14 11.49 -2.38 7.87
N ARG A 15 12.54 -1.76 8.46
CA ARG A 15 13.89 -1.71 7.89
C ARG A 15 14.51 -3.09 7.69
N GLN A 16 14.32 -4.02 8.62
CA GLN A 16 14.89 -5.37 8.49
C GLN A 16 14.18 -6.18 7.41
N VAL A 17 12.86 -6.00 7.28
CA VAL A 17 12.07 -6.70 6.23
C VAL A 17 12.53 -6.26 4.85
N ILE A 18 12.66 -4.95 4.60
CA ILE A 18 13.10 -4.47 3.28
C ILE A 18 14.56 -4.86 2.99
N ALA A 19 15.45 -4.81 3.98
CA ALA A 19 16.85 -5.22 3.78
C ALA A 19 16.95 -6.67 3.31
N ARG A 20 16.17 -7.59 3.91
CA ARG A 20 16.10 -8.98 3.46
C ARG A 20 15.55 -9.12 2.04
N LYS A 21 14.48 -8.39 1.70
CA LYS A 21 13.88 -8.43 0.36
C LYS A 21 14.81 -7.90 -0.74
N LEU A 22 15.68 -6.95 -0.39
CA LEU A 22 16.67 -6.40 -1.30
C LEU A 22 17.94 -7.27 -1.41
N ALA A 23 18.23 -8.09 -0.40
CA ALA A 23 19.40 -8.98 -0.39
C ALA A 23 19.35 -10.07 -1.49
N ASP A 24 18.15 -10.45 -1.93
CA ASP A 24 17.93 -11.42 -3.01
C ASP A 24 18.24 -10.86 -4.42
N GLY A 25 18.71 -9.60 -4.51
CA GLY A 25 18.99 -8.92 -5.77
C GLY A 25 17.74 -8.33 -6.46
N PRO A 26 17.92 -7.63 -7.60
CA PRO A 26 16.83 -7.02 -8.33
C PRO A 26 15.91 -8.08 -8.96
N ARG A 27 14.66 -8.09 -8.51
CA ARG A 27 13.62 -9.04 -8.93
C ARG A 27 12.33 -8.31 -9.26
N GLU A 28 12.25 -7.84 -10.50
CA GLU A 28 11.10 -7.08 -11.03
C GLU A 28 9.80 -7.87 -10.97
N ASP A 29 9.87 -9.19 -11.18
CA ASP A 29 8.77 -10.14 -11.02
C ASP A 29 8.14 -10.05 -9.62
N ARG A 30 8.97 -9.99 -8.57
CA ARG A 30 8.50 -9.87 -7.19
C ARG A 30 7.96 -8.48 -6.87
N ALA A 31 8.54 -7.43 -7.45
CA ALA A 31 8.04 -6.07 -7.29
C ALA A 31 6.63 -5.95 -7.88
N LEU A 32 6.43 -6.47 -9.09
CA LEU A 32 5.12 -6.52 -9.74
C LEU A 32 4.11 -7.33 -8.91
N ALA A 33 4.49 -8.54 -8.47
CA ALA A 33 3.60 -9.35 -7.63
C ALA A 33 3.21 -8.64 -6.32
N THR A 34 4.15 -7.91 -5.71
CA THR A 34 3.91 -7.15 -4.47
C THR A 34 2.93 -6.01 -4.70
N VAL A 35 3.12 -5.20 -5.74
CA VAL A 35 2.22 -4.07 -6.02
C VAL A 35 0.83 -4.55 -6.44
N MET A 36 0.74 -5.60 -7.25
CA MET A 36 -0.54 -6.19 -7.65
C MET A 36 -1.28 -6.78 -6.46
N GLY A 37 -0.56 -7.45 -5.55
CA GLY A 37 -1.11 -7.91 -4.28
C GLY A 37 -1.65 -6.75 -3.44
N ALA A 38 -0.89 -5.67 -3.30
CA ALA A 38 -1.32 -4.49 -2.56
C ALA A 38 -2.59 -3.85 -3.16
N CYS A 39 -2.64 -3.78 -4.49
CA CYS A 39 -3.77 -3.26 -5.25
C CYS A 39 -5.03 -4.12 -5.10
N ALA A 40 -4.88 -5.45 -5.14
CA ALA A 40 -5.98 -6.38 -4.88
C ALA A 40 -6.51 -6.23 -3.45
N MET A 41 -5.63 -6.12 -2.45
CA MET A 41 -6.04 -5.90 -1.06
C MET A 41 -6.74 -4.55 -0.88
N ALA A 42 -6.27 -3.49 -1.56
CA ALA A 42 -6.90 -2.18 -1.54
C ALA A 42 -8.29 -2.18 -2.20
N PHE A 43 -8.48 -2.97 -3.26
CA PHE A 43 -9.79 -3.19 -3.88
C PHE A 43 -10.75 -3.90 -2.91
N VAL A 44 -10.31 -5.01 -2.31
CA VAL A 44 -11.12 -5.78 -1.34
C VAL A 44 -11.49 -4.92 -0.13
N ALA A 45 -10.57 -4.07 0.35
CA ALA A 45 -10.84 -3.14 1.44
C ALA A 45 -11.98 -2.16 1.15
N GLN A 46 -12.26 -1.85 -0.12
CA GLN A 46 -13.36 -0.94 -0.48
C GLN A 46 -14.72 -1.63 -0.54
N TRP A 47 -14.80 -2.96 -0.60
CA TRP A 47 -16.07 -3.66 -0.82
C TRP A 47 -17.16 -3.31 0.22
N PRO A 48 -16.88 -3.27 1.53
CA PRO A 48 -17.91 -2.97 2.52
C PRO A 48 -18.49 -1.56 2.35
N SER A 49 -17.66 -0.56 2.07
CA SER A 49 -18.12 0.82 1.88
C SER A 49 -18.87 1.00 0.56
N LEU A 50 -18.44 0.34 -0.52
CA LEU A 50 -19.14 0.35 -1.80
C LEU A 50 -20.52 -0.33 -1.71
N SER A 51 -20.60 -1.45 -0.98
CA SER A 51 -21.86 -2.15 -0.72
C SER A 51 -22.83 -1.28 0.08
N ARG A 52 -22.35 -0.64 1.15
CA ARG A 52 -23.15 0.33 1.92
C ARG A 52 -23.65 1.47 1.03
N ALA A 53 -22.78 2.06 0.21
CA ALA A 53 -23.15 3.17 -0.66
C ALA A 53 -24.22 2.78 -1.68
N ALA A 54 -24.15 1.56 -2.25
CA ALA A 54 -25.19 1.05 -3.15
C ALA A 54 -26.53 0.81 -2.44
N ALA A 55 -26.51 0.41 -1.16
CA ALA A 55 -27.72 0.24 -0.37
C ALA A 55 -28.38 1.59 -0.01
N LEU A 56 -27.58 2.63 0.23
CA LEU A 56 -28.08 3.98 0.56
C LEU A 56 -28.55 4.75 -0.66
N ASP A 57 -27.88 4.56 -1.81
CA ASP A 57 -28.22 5.18 -3.08
C ASP A 57 -28.30 4.12 -4.18
N PRO A 58 -29.49 3.54 -4.40
CA PRO A 58 -29.73 2.51 -5.40
C PRO A 58 -29.63 3.00 -6.85
N SER A 59 -29.61 4.32 -7.08
CA SER A 59 -29.53 4.88 -8.44
C SER A 59 -28.21 4.53 -9.13
N VAL A 60 -27.15 4.33 -8.35
CA VAL A 60 -25.86 3.84 -8.84
C VAL A 60 -25.64 2.40 -8.35
N PRO A 61 -25.76 1.40 -9.24
CA PRO A 61 -25.70 0.00 -8.84
C PRO A 61 -24.31 -0.42 -8.35
N LEU A 62 -24.27 -1.45 -7.50
CA LEU A 62 -23.02 -1.97 -6.91
C LEU A 62 -21.99 -2.36 -7.98
N GLN A 63 -22.43 -2.97 -9.08
CA GLN A 63 -21.57 -3.43 -10.16
C GLN A 63 -20.84 -2.26 -10.83
N ALA A 64 -21.50 -1.12 -11.02
CA ALA A 64 -20.87 0.08 -11.56
C ALA A 64 -19.80 0.62 -10.59
N ARG A 65 -20.12 0.69 -9.29
CA ARG A 65 -19.18 1.12 -8.24
C ARG A 65 -17.96 0.20 -8.14
N MET A 66 -18.19 -1.12 -8.15
CA MET A 66 -17.12 -2.12 -8.13
C MET A 66 -16.26 -2.09 -9.40
N GLY A 67 -16.87 -1.90 -10.57
CA GLY A 67 -16.14 -1.76 -11.84
C GLY A 67 -15.19 -0.57 -11.83
N ALA A 68 -15.67 0.60 -11.38
CA ALA A 68 -14.83 1.78 -11.22
C ALA A 68 -13.69 1.57 -10.19
N ALA A 69 -14.00 0.97 -9.04
CA ALA A 69 -13.01 0.68 -8.00
C ALA A 69 -11.95 -0.33 -8.46
N LEU A 70 -12.35 -1.35 -9.24
CA LEU A 70 -11.43 -2.32 -9.84
C LEU A 70 -10.49 -1.64 -10.84
N LEU A 71 -11.03 -0.82 -11.74
CA LEU A 71 -10.23 -0.04 -12.70
C LEU A 71 -9.22 0.85 -11.97
N ALA A 72 -9.69 1.60 -10.97
CA ALA A 72 -8.85 2.49 -10.18
C ALA A 72 -7.76 1.71 -9.42
N SER A 73 -8.10 0.57 -8.82
CA SER A 73 -7.17 -0.18 -7.96
C SER A 73 -6.20 -1.05 -8.76
N VAL A 74 -6.63 -1.69 -9.85
CA VAL A 74 -5.80 -2.67 -10.59
C VAL A 74 -5.05 -2.03 -11.75
N PHE A 75 -5.57 -0.96 -12.34
CA PHE A 75 -4.91 -0.27 -13.44
C PHE A 75 -4.29 1.05 -12.98
N LEU A 76 -5.07 1.96 -12.41
CA LEU A 76 -4.57 3.32 -12.12
C LEU A 76 -3.58 3.35 -10.94
N LEU A 77 -3.88 2.65 -9.85
CA LEU A 77 -3.08 2.67 -8.63
C LEU A 77 -1.64 2.15 -8.83
N PRO A 78 -1.37 1.03 -9.54
CA PRO A 78 0.00 0.63 -9.85
C PRO A 78 0.76 1.74 -10.59
N LEU A 79 0.15 2.37 -11.60
CA LEU A 79 0.80 3.46 -12.35
C LEU A 79 1.17 4.63 -11.42
N ILE A 80 0.27 5.02 -10.52
CA ILE A 80 0.52 6.04 -9.50
C ILE A 80 1.68 5.63 -8.59
N LEU A 81 1.71 4.38 -8.12
CA LEU A 81 2.77 3.89 -7.24
C LEU A 81 4.13 3.83 -7.95
N TYR A 82 4.17 3.45 -9.24
CA TYR A 82 5.38 3.50 -10.03
C TYR A 82 5.90 4.94 -10.18
N ALA A 83 5.04 5.89 -10.52
CA ALA A 83 5.40 7.30 -10.62
C ALA A 83 5.90 7.85 -9.27
N LEU A 84 5.17 7.59 -8.19
CA LEU A 84 5.54 8.02 -6.84
C LEU A 84 6.87 7.43 -6.40
N SER A 85 7.15 6.17 -6.75
CA SER A 85 8.44 5.58 -6.48
C SER A 85 9.59 6.26 -7.23
N LEU A 86 9.39 6.64 -8.49
CA LEU A 86 10.43 7.31 -9.27
C LEU A 86 10.71 8.70 -8.69
N ILE A 87 9.66 9.44 -8.33
CA ILE A 87 9.77 10.73 -7.65
C ILE A 87 10.55 10.55 -6.34
N SER A 88 10.19 9.55 -5.54
CA SER A 88 10.83 9.29 -4.25
C SER A 88 12.28 8.87 -4.40
N HIS A 89 12.61 8.12 -5.46
CA HIS A 89 14.00 7.80 -5.80
C HIS A 89 14.78 9.07 -6.16
N GLY A 90 14.21 9.94 -7.00
CA GLY A 90 14.83 11.22 -7.38
C GLY A 90 15.10 12.12 -6.17
N VAL A 91 14.11 12.26 -5.28
CA VAL A 91 14.25 13.01 -4.02
C VAL A 91 15.31 12.37 -3.12
N ALA A 92 15.30 11.04 -2.96
CA ALA A 92 16.31 10.35 -2.16
C ALA A 92 17.72 10.53 -2.75
N ARG A 93 17.85 10.58 -4.07
CA ARG A 93 19.13 10.79 -4.75
C ARG A 93 19.65 12.22 -4.59
N SER A 94 18.77 13.23 -4.64
CA SER A 94 19.17 14.63 -4.46
C SER A 94 19.68 14.94 -3.05
N VAL A 95 19.19 14.20 -2.03
CA VAL A 95 19.69 14.31 -0.64
C VAL A 95 20.85 13.35 -0.32
N GLY A 96 21.49 12.75 -1.33
CA GLY A 96 22.70 11.94 -1.17
C GLY A 96 22.48 10.43 -0.97
N GLY A 97 21.25 9.93 -1.14
CA GLY A 97 20.94 8.50 -1.10
C GLY A 97 21.68 7.70 -2.18
N ARG A 98 22.02 6.44 -1.88
CA ARG A 98 22.77 5.54 -2.78
C ARG A 98 21.97 4.33 -3.28
N GLY A 99 20.69 4.24 -2.91
CA GLY A 99 19.80 3.14 -3.30
C GLY A 99 19.47 3.17 -4.79
N SER A 100 19.06 2.01 -5.32
CA SER A 100 18.61 1.88 -6.71
C SER A 100 17.15 2.29 -6.89
N ALA A 101 16.75 2.58 -8.13
CA ALA A 101 15.34 2.78 -8.47
C ALA A 101 14.48 1.56 -8.12
N PHE A 102 15.01 0.34 -8.27
CA PHE A 102 14.36 -0.90 -7.83
C PHE A 102 14.12 -0.91 -6.31
N ALA A 103 15.13 -0.54 -5.53
CA ALA A 103 15.03 -0.54 -4.08
C ALA A 103 13.96 0.46 -3.58
N SER A 104 13.84 1.61 -4.26
CA SER A 104 12.80 2.61 -3.99
C SER A 104 11.39 2.06 -4.27
N ARG A 105 11.22 1.35 -5.40
CA ARG A 105 9.95 0.74 -5.80
C ARG A 105 9.53 -0.33 -4.81
N MET A 106 10.45 -1.24 -4.49
CA MET A 106 10.20 -2.31 -3.53
C MET A 106 9.84 -1.77 -2.15
N ALA A 107 10.49 -0.68 -1.68
CA ALA A 107 10.16 -0.06 -0.40
C ALA A 107 8.72 0.49 -0.37
N LEU A 108 8.28 1.18 -1.42
CA LEU A 108 6.92 1.69 -1.52
C LEU A 108 5.89 0.57 -1.67
N PHE A 109 6.13 -0.37 -2.59
CA PHE A 109 5.19 -1.44 -2.89
C PHE A 109 4.99 -2.36 -1.68
N TRP A 110 6.08 -2.70 -1.00
CA TRP A 110 6.00 -3.50 0.21
C TRP A 110 5.30 -2.76 1.35
N ALA A 111 5.54 -1.47 1.54
CA ALA A 111 4.82 -0.68 2.55
C ALA A 111 3.31 -0.64 2.27
N MET A 112 2.91 -0.50 1.00
CA MET A 112 1.50 -0.55 0.59
C MET A 112 0.87 -1.93 0.85
N LEU A 113 1.59 -3.02 0.58
CA LEU A 113 1.09 -4.36 0.89
C LEU A 113 1.02 -4.61 2.41
N ALA A 114 2.01 -4.16 3.17
CA ALA A 114 2.10 -4.39 4.61
C ALA A 114 1.01 -3.63 5.40
N ILE A 115 0.50 -2.52 4.87
CA ILE A 115 -0.61 -1.77 5.47
C ILE A 115 -1.99 -2.41 5.20
N ALA A 116 -2.08 -3.45 4.36
CA ALA A 116 -3.34 -4.08 3.98
C ALA A 116 -4.26 -4.45 5.17
N PRO A 117 -3.78 -5.01 6.30
CA PRO A 117 -4.65 -5.31 7.44
C PRO A 117 -5.37 -4.08 8.00
N LEU A 118 -4.68 -2.93 8.09
CA LEU A 118 -5.30 -1.68 8.55
C LEU A 118 -6.24 -1.10 7.49
N MET A 119 -5.92 -1.22 6.21
CA MET A 119 -6.81 -0.80 5.11
C MET A 119 -8.12 -1.59 5.13
N LEU A 120 -8.05 -2.91 5.29
CA LEU A 120 -9.21 -3.79 5.43
C LEU A 120 -10.07 -3.39 6.63
N LEU A 121 -9.45 -3.16 7.79
CA LEU A 121 -10.15 -2.72 9.00
C LEU A 121 -10.86 -1.37 8.80
N HIS A 122 -10.19 -0.41 8.18
CA HIS A 122 -10.78 0.89 7.86
C HIS A 122 -11.97 0.74 6.89
N GLY A 123 -11.82 -0.10 5.86
CA GLY A 123 -12.87 -0.44 4.91
C GLY A 123 -14.12 -1.04 5.55
N LEU A 124 -13.92 -2.04 6.42
CA LEU A 124 -15.00 -2.64 7.22
C LEU A 124 -15.69 -1.58 8.08
N THR A 125 -14.92 -0.75 8.77
CA THR A 125 -15.47 0.31 9.63
C THR A 125 -16.36 1.26 8.83
N ARG A 126 -15.92 1.70 7.64
CA ARG A 126 -16.73 2.57 6.77
C ARG A 126 -17.99 1.87 6.26
N GLY A 127 -17.90 0.59 5.90
CA GLY A 127 -19.06 -0.18 5.44
C GLY A 127 -20.14 -0.38 6.51
N PHE A 128 -19.72 -0.76 7.72
CA PHE A 128 -20.67 -1.05 8.79
C PHE A 128 -21.15 0.21 9.53
N LEU A 129 -20.24 1.12 9.84
CA LEU A 129 -20.52 2.26 10.72
C LEU A 129 -20.67 3.59 9.96
N GLY A 130 -20.37 3.63 8.66
CA GLY A 130 -20.39 4.86 7.87
C GLY A 130 -19.19 5.79 8.12
N ASP A 131 -19.28 7.01 7.61
CA ASP A 131 -18.18 7.99 7.58
C ASP A 131 -18.07 8.83 8.88
N GLY A 132 -18.16 8.17 10.05
CA GLY A 132 -18.06 8.82 11.36
C GLY A 132 -16.62 9.08 11.84
N LEU A 133 -16.50 9.57 13.07
CA LEU A 133 -15.22 9.86 13.72
C LEU A 133 -14.28 8.63 13.74
N GLN A 134 -14.82 7.44 14.02
CA GLN A 134 -14.07 6.19 14.02
C GLN A 134 -13.42 5.87 12.66
N ALA A 135 -14.13 6.15 11.55
CA ALA A 135 -13.58 5.97 10.22
C ALA A 135 -12.48 6.99 9.94
N GLY A 136 -12.69 8.26 10.33
CA GLY A 136 -11.67 9.31 10.22
C GLY A 136 -10.38 8.96 10.98
N VAL A 137 -10.51 8.53 12.24
CA VAL A 137 -9.37 8.12 13.09
C VAL A 137 -8.61 6.94 12.47
N LEU A 138 -9.32 5.92 11.99
CA LEU A 138 -8.68 4.78 11.31
C LEU A 138 -8.02 5.19 9.99
N GLY A 139 -8.62 6.11 9.23
CA GLY A 139 -8.02 6.65 8.02
C GLY A 139 -6.69 7.37 8.29
N VAL A 140 -6.65 8.21 9.33
CA VAL A 140 -5.41 8.88 9.78
C VAL A 140 -4.39 7.85 10.27
N LEU A 141 -4.81 6.83 11.01
CA LEU A 141 -3.94 5.77 11.49
C LEU A 141 -3.32 4.98 10.32
N VAL A 142 -4.12 4.58 9.34
CA VAL A 142 -3.66 3.91 8.11
C VAL A 142 -2.60 4.76 7.42
N LEU A 143 -2.87 6.05 7.22
CA LEU A 143 -1.93 6.97 6.57
C LEU A 143 -0.63 7.11 7.38
N ALA A 144 -0.74 7.33 8.69
CA ALA A 144 0.43 7.51 9.57
C ALA A 144 1.33 6.27 9.57
N VAL A 145 0.74 5.07 9.70
CA VAL A 145 1.50 3.82 9.70
C VAL A 145 2.09 3.53 8.32
N PHE A 146 1.35 3.80 7.23
CA PHE A 146 1.87 3.69 5.87
C PHE A 146 3.09 4.60 5.66
N LEU A 147 2.98 5.89 6.00
CA LEU A 147 4.08 6.84 5.87
C LEU A 147 5.29 6.42 6.70
N TRP A 148 5.07 5.99 7.95
CA TRP A 148 6.13 5.50 8.80
C TRP A 148 6.85 4.26 8.22
N MET A 149 6.10 3.26 7.75
CA MET A 149 6.67 2.06 7.13
C MET A 149 7.44 2.41 5.86
N TRP A 150 6.81 3.19 4.98
CA TRP A 150 7.38 3.56 3.69
C TRP A 150 8.67 4.37 3.86
N LEU A 151 8.66 5.44 4.66
CA LEU A 151 9.85 6.27 4.90
C LEU A 151 10.94 5.48 5.61
N SER A 152 10.58 4.62 6.57
CA SER A 152 11.54 3.73 7.24
C SER A 152 12.24 2.81 6.25
N MET A 153 11.49 2.18 5.35
CA MET A 153 12.03 1.27 4.34
C MET A 153 12.81 2.00 3.25
N LEU A 154 12.35 3.18 2.82
CA LEU A 154 13.03 4.01 1.82
C LEU A 154 14.39 4.49 2.34
N MET A 155 14.46 4.93 3.60
CA MET A 155 15.72 5.27 4.25
C MET A 155 16.68 4.07 4.30
N GLN A 156 16.18 2.88 4.63
CA GLN A 156 17.01 1.68 4.64
C GLN A 156 17.50 1.31 3.23
N ALA A 157 16.64 1.42 2.22
CA ALA A 157 16.96 1.14 0.83
C ALA A 157 18.09 2.04 0.27
N HIS A 158 18.32 3.21 0.88
CA HIS A 158 19.35 4.17 0.44
C HIS A 158 20.56 4.27 1.36
N ARG A 159 20.59 3.53 2.48
CA ARG A 159 21.63 3.63 3.53
C ARG A 159 22.95 2.89 3.24
N GLY A 160 23.09 2.22 2.10
CA GLY A 160 24.34 1.55 1.72
C GLY A 160 24.08 0.41 0.74
N ALA A 161 24.11 0.73 -0.55
CA ALA A 161 24.49 -0.22 -1.59
C ALA A 161 26.02 -0.32 -1.63
#